data_AF-A0A9E5S5D2-F1
#
_entry.id   AF-A0A9E5S5D2-F1
#
_cell.length_a   1.000
_cell.length_b   1.000
_cell.length_c   1.000
_cell.angle_alpha   90.00
_cell.angle_beta   90.00
_cell.angle_gamma   90.00
#
_symmetry.space_group_name_H-M   'P 1'
#
loop_
_entity.id
_entity.type
_entity.pdbx_description
1 polymer ?
#
loop_
_entity_poly.entity_id
_entity_poly.type
_entity_poly.pdbx_seq_one_letter_code
_entity_poly.pdbx_strand_id
1 'polypeptide(L)'
;MKIKKITASILVVIVLFATLLAGCNVNTVIFNVCGEPVKAWAKSYDRSSPDTLTVYIEHDGATEEPQVITSAKTTNEVFDALASMRISGTPKRGPVNFDVAPDTVIYHFRLDDGSAVSFTFMNKMLAVGDLKNDKGALYPCSGTEALFGVGGVDLSVLDKPVPNDKFIGTVPAKDNGEGGGEGGQNETEPQVTQPQPAALNLVKYDGGYFSVMLPEGWRIQTMGQYTTFGFRAWDPNNRNFEIFYYGNLSPLLKSHDAKANWANYINQGGYPNARLYADAPAIDIYDAGSVFYEFHALGELAEKYVPDFSIPRLQNFMTIDTLPLQTPYASVCTSEALVFAGLQGQDGAACHGKFTASIWSTQGYYIGNVDMMPTAALNVTGVIAPQTDFLAVEGILTQAVFSLAFTVEYAQQASKHIRDTGEAALADNAAKQAIYDAAQDAWDAYIRD
;
A
#
# COMPACT_ATOMS: atom_id res chain seq x y z
N MET A 1 -53.89 -2.87 -3.32
CA MET A 1 -53.41 -3.91 -4.26
C MET A 1 -51.89 -3.84 -4.33
N LYS A 2 -51.23 -4.87 -3.79
CA LYS A 2 -49.86 -5.38 -4.04
C LYS A 2 -48.68 -4.41 -4.25
N ILE A 3 -47.88 -4.32 -3.19
CA ILE A 3 -46.41 -4.53 -3.10
C ILE A 3 -45.70 -4.86 -4.43
N LYS A 4 -44.64 -4.10 -4.75
CA LYS A 4 -43.38 -4.66 -5.26
C LYS A 4 -42.18 -3.98 -4.57
N LYS A 5 -41.40 -4.81 -3.88
CA LYS A 5 -40.06 -4.54 -3.35
C LYS A 5 -39.11 -4.17 -4.49
N ILE A 6 -38.27 -3.16 -4.31
CA ILE A 6 -36.96 -3.11 -4.97
C ILE A 6 -35.92 -2.80 -3.90
N THR A 7 -35.25 -3.88 -3.51
CA THR A 7 -33.98 -3.94 -2.80
C THR A 7 -32.86 -3.43 -3.73
N ALA A 8 -31.75 -2.98 -3.14
CA ALA A 8 -30.44 -2.71 -3.74
C ALA A 8 -30.21 -1.31 -4.34
N SER A 9 -29.53 -0.45 -3.55
CA SER A 9 -28.63 0.61 -4.03
C SER A 9 -27.75 1.08 -2.86
N ILE A 10 -26.84 0.21 -2.42
CA ILE A 10 -25.69 0.56 -1.56
C ILE A 10 -24.45 0.14 -2.36
N LEU A 11 -24.09 0.90 -3.39
CA LEU A 11 -22.81 0.73 -4.12
C LEU A 11 -22.58 1.87 -5.13
N VAL A 12 -22.32 3.12 -4.72
CA VAL A 12 -21.95 4.18 -5.71
C VAL A 12 -20.82 5.14 -5.28
N VAL A 13 -20.33 5.16 -4.03
CA VAL A 13 -19.41 6.26 -3.62
C VAL A 13 -17.90 5.97 -3.85
N ILE A 14 -17.53 4.86 -4.48
CA ILE A 14 -16.12 4.44 -4.55
C ILE A 14 -15.46 4.63 -5.95
N VAL A 15 -16.20 4.94 -7.02
CA VAL A 15 -15.65 4.86 -8.40
C VAL A 15 -15.72 6.18 -9.16
N LEU A 16 -15.13 7.26 -8.65
CA LEU A 16 -15.05 8.50 -9.45
C LEU A 16 -13.78 9.32 -9.20
N PHE A 17 -12.63 8.71 -9.45
CA PHE A 17 -11.39 9.42 -9.76
C PHE A 17 -10.60 8.69 -10.86
N ALA A 18 -11.21 8.63 -12.04
CA ALA A 18 -10.48 8.31 -13.27
C ALA A 18 -11.00 9.24 -14.37
N THR A 19 -10.48 10.45 -14.42
CA THR A 19 -10.32 11.22 -15.66
C THR A 19 -9.54 12.50 -15.37
N LEU A 20 -8.26 12.50 -15.70
CA LEU A 20 -7.67 13.39 -16.71
C LEU A 20 -6.14 13.24 -16.65
N LEU A 21 -5.57 12.63 -17.70
CA LEU A 21 -4.41 13.11 -18.45
C LEU A 21 -4.06 12.03 -19.51
N ALA A 22 -4.17 12.42 -20.77
CA ALA A 22 -3.91 11.56 -21.91
C ALA A 22 -2.44 11.10 -21.95
N GLY A 23 -2.23 9.79 -22.08
CA GLY A 23 -0.91 9.17 -22.31
C GLY A 23 -0.57 7.96 -21.42
N CYS A 24 -1.35 7.70 -20.37
CA CYS A 24 -1.10 6.58 -19.47
C CYS A 24 -1.91 5.34 -19.90
N ASN A 25 -1.24 4.28 -20.35
CA ASN A 25 -1.82 2.93 -20.52
C ASN A 25 -2.15 2.25 -19.17
N VAL A 26 -2.35 3.03 -18.12
CA VAL A 26 -2.72 2.54 -16.79
C VAL A 26 -4.08 1.86 -16.90
N ASN A 27 -4.25 0.74 -16.20
CA ASN A 27 -5.39 -0.17 -16.26
C ASN A 27 -5.54 -0.96 -17.58
N THR A 28 -4.51 -1.01 -18.41
CA THR A 28 -4.50 -1.85 -19.62
C THR A 28 -4.03 -3.28 -19.27
N VAL A 29 -4.62 -4.31 -19.90
CA VAL A 29 -4.16 -5.71 -19.78
C VAL A 29 -2.69 -5.84 -20.18
N ILE A 30 -1.89 -6.57 -19.42
CA ILE A 30 -0.45 -6.69 -19.66
C ILE A 30 -0.13 -7.22 -21.07
N PHE A 31 -0.98 -8.09 -21.64
CA PHE A 31 -0.78 -8.60 -23.00
C PHE A 31 -0.75 -7.49 -24.07
N ASN A 32 -1.41 -6.36 -23.83
CA ASN A 32 -1.43 -5.26 -24.79
C ASN A 32 -0.07 -4.55 -24.92
N VAL A 33 0.80 -4.66 -23.92
CA VAL A 33 2.15 -4.08 -23.95
C VAL A 33 3.21 -5.08 -24.43
N CYS A 34 2.94 -6.40 -24.38
CA CYS A 34 3.91 -7.47 -24.67
C CYS A 34 4.12 -7.82 -26.17
N GLY A 35 3.74 -6.92 -27.10
CA GLY A 35 3.90 -7.16 -28.55
C GLY A 35 2.88 -8.13 -29.16
N GLU A 36 2.81 -8.20 -30.50
CA GLU A 36 1.78 -8.97 -31.21
C GLU A 36 1.84 -10.50 -31.00
N PRO A 37 3.01 -11.16 -30.90
CA PRO A 37 3.05 -12.61 -30.66
C PRO A 37 2.36 -13.03 -29.35
N VAL A 38 2.55 -12.26 -28.28
CA VAL A 38 1.93 -12.52 -26.97
C VAL A 38 0.41 -12.30 -27.03
N LYS A 39 -0.05 -11.26 -27.76
CA LYS A 39 -1.49 -11.03 -27.95
C LYS A 39 -2.16 -12.14 -28.75
N ALA A 40 -1.47 -12.67 -29.76
CA ALA A 40 -1.96 -13.78 -30.57
C ALA A 40 -2.08 -15.05 -29.71
N TRP A 41 -1.00 -15.38 -28.99
CA TRP A 41 -0.97 -16.50 -28.04
C TRP A 41 -2.09 -16.43 -27.00
N ALA A 42 -2.25 -15.27 -26.33
CA ALA A 42 -3.27 -15.11 -25.29
C ALA A 42 -4.70 -15.32 -25.79
N LYS A 43 -4.96 -15.05 -27.08
CA LYS A 43 -6.27 -15.30 -27.72
C LYS A 43 -6.47 -16.75 -28.12
N SER A 44 -5.39 -17.49 -28.39
CA SER A 44 -5.41 -18.88 -28.83
C SER A 44 -5.19 -19.90 -27.70
N TYR A 45 -4.93 -19.43 -26.47
CA TYR A 45 -4.65 -20.31 -25.34
C TYR A 45 -5.81 -21.27 -25.04
N ASP A 46 -5.54 -22.58 -25.07
CA ASP A 46 -6.51 -23.63 -24.82
C ASP A 46 -6.36 -24.18 -23.40
N ARG A 47 -7.33 -23.91 -22.53
CA ARG A 47 -7.33 -24.41 -21.14
C ARG A 47 -7.41 -25.93 -21.04
N SER A 48 -7.97 -26.59 -22.06
CA SER A 48 -8.13 -28.04 -22.07
C SER A 48 -6.85 -28.77 -22.48
N SER A 49 -5.93 -28.06 -23.14
CA SER A 49 -4.61 -28.53 -23.55
C SER A 49 -3.60 -27.39 -23.38
N PRO A 50 -3.26 -27.04 -22.14
CA PRO A 50 -2.41 -25.88 -21.88
C PRO A 50 -0.97 -26.12 -22.34
N ASP A 51 -0.30 -25.05 -22.76
CA ASP A 51 1.09 -25.08 -23.20
C ASP A 51 2.03 -25.59 -22.11
N THR A 52 3.22 -26.07 -22.50
CA THR A 52 4.23 -26.46 -21.51
C THR A 52 4.79 -25.22 -20.84
N LEU A 53 4.65 -25.13 -19.52
CA LEU A 53 5.19 -24.02 -18.73
C LEU A 53 6.49 -24.43 -18.03
N THR A 54 7.54 -23.64 -18.23
CA THR A 54 8.78 -23.69 -17.46
C THR A 54 8.99 -22.35 -16.76
N VAL A 55 9.30 -22.38 -15.46
CA VAL A 55 9.60 -21.19 -14.67
C VAL A 55 11.10 -21.14 -14.40
N TYR A 56 11.74 -20.02 -14.72
CA TYR A 56 13.14 -19.73 -14.43
C TYR A 56 13.21 -18.67 -13.34
N ILE A 57 14.16 -18.81 -12.42
CA ILE A 57 14.35 -17.87 -11.31
C ILE A 57 15.83 -17.51 -11.24
N GLU A 58 16.09 -16.22 -11.11
CA GLU A 58 17.39 -15.66 -10.79
C GLU A 58 17.23 -14.82 -9.52
N HIS A 59 18.07 -15.08 -8.53
CA HIS A 59 18.09 -14.37 -7.25
C HIS A 59 19.55 -14.14 -6.85
N ASP A 60 19.91 -12.90 -6.50
CA ASP A 60 21.28 -12.51 -6.15
C ASP A 60 22.34 -12.88 -7.23
N GLY A 61 21.96 -12.81 -8.51
CA GLY A 61 22.83 -13.17 -9.65
C GLY A 61 23.11 -14.67 -9.80
N ALA A 62 22.48 -15.52 -8.99
CA ALA A 62 22.48 -16.97 -9.14
C ALA A 62 21.22 -17.44 -9.89
N THR A 63 21.41 -18.32 -10.87
CA THR A 63 20.31 -18.94 -11.62
C THR A 63 19.94 -20.28 -10.98
N GLU A 64 18.66 -20.45 -10.65
CA GLU A 64 18.13 -21.70 -10.12
C GLU A 64 17.84 -22.72 -11.23
N GLU A 65 17.73 -24.00 -10.85
CA GLU A 65 17.31 -25.05 -11.77
C GLU A 65 15.89 -24.77 -12.30
N PRO A 66 15.65 -24.85 -13.63
CA PRO A 66 14.35 -24.55 -14.21
C PRO A 66 13.24 -25.47 -13.69
N GLN A 67 12.12 -24.88 -13.30
CA GLN A 67 10.97 -25.63 -12.82
C GLN A 67 10.01 -25.94 -13.98
N VAL A 68 9.94 -27.21 -14.39
CA VAL A 68 8.98 -27.65 -15.39
C VAL A 68 7.64 -27.96 -14.72
N ILE A 69 6.61 -27.20 -15.07
CA ILE A 69 5.27 -27.33 -14.51
C ILE A 69 4.47 -28.35 -15.32
N THR A 70 4.21 -29.51 -14.73
CA THR A 70 3.49 -30.63 -15.38
C THR A 70 1.98 -30.62 -15.11
N SER A 71 1.53 -29.78 -14.18
CA SER A 71 0.13 -29.65 -13.77
C SER A 71 -0.61 -28.69 -14.70
N ALA A 72 -1.52 -29.23 -15.53
CA ALA A 72 -2.41 -28.42 -16.38
C ALA A 72 -3.24 -27.40 -15.57
N LYS A 73 -3.63 -27.76 -14.33
CA LYS A 73 -4.30 -26.86 -13.40
C LYS A 73 -3.41 -25.66 -13.05
N THR A 74 -2.17 -25.93 -12.62
CA THR A 74 -1.21 -24.89 -12.24
C THR A 74 -0.88 -23.98 -13.42
N THR A 75 -0.65 -24.56 -14.61
CA THR A 75 -0.42 -23.78 -15.83
C THR A 75 -1.59 -22.84 -16.16
N ASN A 76 -2.83 -23.33 -16.02
CA ASN A 76 -4.03 -22.50 -16.21
C ASN A 76 -4.17 -21.40 -15.15
N GLU A 77 -3.80 -21.66 -13.90
CA GLU A 77 -3.80 -20.65 -12.83
C GLU A 77 -2.76 -19.55 -13.10
N VAL A 78 -1.57 -19.91 -13.59
CA VAL A 78 -0.56 -18.93 -14.04
C VAL A 78 -1.10 -18.10 -15.21
N PHE A 79 -1.72 -18.74 -16.21
CA PHE A 79 -2.35 -18.01 -17.32
C PHE A 79 -3.44 -17.05 -16.82
N ASP A 80 -4.31 -17.49 -15.90
CA ASP A 80 -5.38 -16.68 -15.34
C ASP A 80 -4.85 -15.46 -14.58
N ALA A 81 -3.80 -15.67 -13.78
CA ALA A 81 -3.10 -14.58 -13.13
C ALA A 81 -2.60 -13.56 -14.16
N LEU A 82 -1.84 -13.99 -15.18
CA LEU A 82 -1.34 -13.12 -16.25
C LEU A 82 -2.46 -12.40 -17.02
N ALA A 83 -3.57 -13.08 -17.34
CA ALA A 83 -4.69 -12.50 -18.07
C ALA A 83 -5.48 -11.46 -17.24
N SER A 84 -5.49 -11.63 -15.92
CA SER A 84 -6.12 -10.70 -14.98
C SER A 84 -5.28 -9.46 -14.69
N MET A 85 -3.95 -9.55 -14.85
CA MET A 85 -3.02 -8.47 -14.53
C MET A 85 -3.23 -7.22 -15.39
N ARG A 86 -2.94 -6.06 -14.79
CA ARG A 86 -3.08 -4.74 -15.42
C ARG A 86 -1.84 -3.90 -15.15
N ILE A 87 -1.51 -3.00 -16.08
CA ILE A 87 -0.49 -1.98 -15.88
C ILE A 87 -0.98 -1.01 -14.80
N SER A 88 -0.26 -0.88 -13.70
CA SER A 88 -0.68 -0.11 -12.52
C SER A 88 -0.04 1.28 -12.43
N GLY A 89 0.89 1.61 -13.31
CA GLY A 89 1.60 2.89 -13.27
C GLY A 89 2.36 3.21 -14.55
N THR A 90 3.11 4.31 -14.50
CA THR A 90 3.94 4.74 -15.63
C THR A 90 5.16 3.83 -15.77
N PRO A 91 5.43 3.28 -16.97
CA PRO A 91 6.60 2.42 -17.16
C PRO A 91 7.91 3.20 -17.13
N LYS A 92 8.96 2.60 -16.55
CA LYS A 92 10.35 3.07 -16.68
C LYS A 92 10.85 2.67 -18.06
N ARG A 93 11.01 3.64 -18.97
CA ARG A 93 11.46 3.44 -20.36
C ARG A 93 12.93 3.77 -20.51
N GLY A 94 13.59 3.13 -21.48
CA GLY A 94 14.99 3.38 -21.81
C GLY A 94 15.91 2.29 -21.28
N PRO A 95 17.23 2.50 -21.39
CA PRO A 95 18.20 1.65 -20.71
C PRO A 95 17.88 1.65 -19.21
N VAL A 96 17.44 0.51 -18.69
CA VAL A 96 17.19 0.33 -17.27
C VAL A 96 18.44 -0.31 -16.67
N ASN A 97 19.17 0.49 -15.92
CA ASN A 97 20.26 -0.01 -15.08
C ASN A 97 19.70 -0.35 -13.70
N PHE A 98 20.17 -1.49 -13.16
CA PHE A 98 19.94 -1.89 -11.79
C PHE A 98 21.26 -1.79 -11.04
N ASP A 99 21.25 -1.16 -9.87
CA ASP A 99 22.46 -1.01 -9.03
C ASP A 99 22.87 -2.34 -8.38
N VAL A 100 21.90 -3.23 -8.19
CA VAL A 100 22.03 -4.62 -7.73
C VAL A 100 21.29 -5.51 -8.72
N ALA A 101 21.77 -6.74 -8.95
CA ALA A 101 21.07 -7.69 -9.81
C ALA A 101 19.63 -7.89 -9.32
N PRO A 102 18.60 -7.65 -10.15
CA PRO A 102 17.21 -7.76 -9.71
C PRO A 102 16.80 -9.22 -9.61
N ASP A 103 15.90 -9.51 -8.67
CA ASP A 103 15.21 -10.78 -8.63
C ASP A 103 14.41 -10.93 -9.91
N THR A 104 14.70 -11.98 -10.67
CA THR A 104 14.11 -12.19 -11.99
C THR A 104 13.35 -13.51 -12.01
N VAL A 105 12.07 -13.46 -12.36
CA VAL A 105 11.23 -14.64 -12.58
C VAL A 105 10.73 -14.63 -14.01
N ILE A 106 10.95 -15.71 -14.74
CA ILE A 106 10.53 -15.85 -16.14
C ILE A 106 9.54 -17.00 -16.25
N TYR A 107 8.30 -16.68 -16.62
CA TYR A 107 7.30 -17.67 -16.98
C TYR A 107 7.38 -17.92 -18.49
N HIS A 108 7.88 -19.08 -18.89
CA HIS A 108 8.11 -19.46 -20.28
C HIS A 108 7.12 -20.53 -20.73
N PHE A 109 6.22 -20.17 -21.65
CA PHE A 109 5.26 -21.10 -22.24
C PHE A 109 5.76 -21.54 -23.61
N ARG A 110 5.82 -22.85 -23.84
CA ARG A 110 6.19 -23.45 -25.12
C ARG A 110 4.98 -24.15 -25.73
N LEU A 111 4.64 -23.74 -26.94
CA LEU A 111 3.54 -24.27 -27.73
C LEU A 111 3.95 -25.55 -28.45
N ASP A 112 2.96 -26.35 -28.85
CA ASP A 112 3.16 -27.61 -29.58
C ASP A 112 3.84 -27.43 -30.94
N ASP A 113 3.69 -26.25 -31.56
CA ASP A 113 4.34 -25.90 -32.83
C ASP A 113 5.82 -25.51 -32.67
N GLY A 114 6.34 -25.53 -31.43
CA GLY A 114 7.72 -25.19 -31.09
C GLY A 114 7.96 -23.70 -30.88
N SER A 115 6.96 -22.84 -31.08
CA SER A 115 7.04 -21.43 -30.70
C SER A 115 6.93 -21.25 -29.18
N ALA A 116 7.34 -20.08 -28.68
CA ALA A 116 7.30 -19.80 -27.25
C ALA A 116 6.98 -18.34 -26.96
N VAL A 117 6.34 -18.11 -25.81
CA VAL A 117 6.14 -16.79 -25.23
C VAL A 117 6.72 -16.75 -23.83
N SER A 118 7.20 -15.58 -23.40
CA SER A 118 7.77 -15.44 -22.07
C SER A 118 7.33 -14.15 -21.41
N PHE A 119 7.08 -14.23 -20.11
CA PHE A 119 6.80 -13.10 -19.24
C PHE A 119 7.92 -12.99 -18.23
N THR A 120 8.72 -11.94 -18.34
CA THR A 120 9.84 -11.68 -17.43
C THR A 120 9.42 -10.65 -16.41
N PHE A 121 9.59 -10.98 -15.13
CA PHE A 121 9.36 -10.07 -14.02
C PHE A 121 10.67 -9.80 -13.31
N MET A 122 11.09 -8.53 -13.24
CA MET A 122 12.28 -8.08 -12.54
C MET A 122 11.85 -7.22 -11.35
N ASN A 123 12.18 -7.64 -10.12
CA ASN A 123 11.67 -7.07 -8.88
C ASN A 123 10.13 -6.91 -8.93
N LYS A 124 9.45 -7.98 -9.38
CA LYS A 124 7.98 -8.04 -9.59
C LYS A 124 7.41 -7.06 -10.62
N MET A 125 8.22 -6.31 -11.36
CA MET A 125 7.77 -5.49 -12.49
C MET A 125 7.89 -6.24 -13.81
N LEU A 126 6.89 -6.11 -14.68
CA LEU A 126 6.91 -6.75 -16.00
C LEU A 126 7.96 -6.07 -16.91
N ALA A 127 8.97 -6.81 -17.31
CA ALA A 127 9.97 -6.40 -18.29
C ALA A 127 9.48 -6.70 -19.70
N VAL A 128 9.51 -5.69 -20.58
CA VAL A 128 9.16 -5.82 -21.99
C VAL A 128 10.24 -5.19 -22.85
N GLY A 129 10.66 -5.92 -23.89
CA GLY A 129 11.70 -5.47 -24.81
C GLY A 129 13.11 -5.61 -24.24
N ASP A 130 14.10 -5.02 -24.92
CA ASP A 130 15.48 -5.05 -24.48
C ASP A 130 15.75 -3.88 -23.52
N LEU A 131 15.81 -4.18 -22.22
CA LEU A 131 16.08 -3.20 -21.17
C LEU A 131 17.44 -2.51 -21.27
N LYS A 132 18.34 -2.94 -22.18
CA LYS A 132 19.64 -2.26 -22.40
C LYS A 132 19.54 -1.09 -23.38
N ASN A 133 18.39 -0.88 -24.02
CA ASN A 133 18.20 0.19 -24.99
C ASN A 133 16.83 0.89 -24.83
N ASP A 134 16.55 1.82 -25.74
CA ASP A 134 15.33 2.63 -25.76
C ASP A 134 14.04 1.85 -26.03
N LYS A 135 14.13 0.59 -26.46
CA LYS A 135 13.00 -0.30 -26.70
C LYS A 135 12.58 -1.09 -25.47
N GLY A 136 13.37 -1.03 -24.39
CA GLY A 136 13.07 -1.64 -23.12
C GLY A 136 12.15 -0.80 -22.24
N ALA A 137 11.27 -1.48 -21.51
CA ALA A 137 10.48 -0.87 -20.47
C ALA A 137 10.18 -1.84 -19.32
N LEU A 138 10.25 -1.33 -18.09
CA LEU A 138 9.68 -1.99 -16.90
C LEU A 138 8.31 -1.39 -16.61
N TYR A 139 7.30 -2.24 -16.58
CA TYR A 139 5.94 -1.87 -16.25
C TYR A 139 5.60 -2.29 -14.82
N PRO A 140 5.22 -1.36 -13.94
CA PRO A 140 4.53 -1.74 -12.71
C PRO A 140 3.19 -2.39 -13.08
N CYS A 141 2.86 -3.51 -12.43
CA CYS A 141 1.65 -4.27 -12.67
C CYS A 141 0.89 -4.49 -11.35
N SER A 142 -0.43 -4.46 -11.39
CA SER A 142 -1.29 -4.93 -10.30
C SER A 142 -1.64 -6.41 -10.53
N GLY A 143 -1.79 -7.18 -9.45
CA GLY A 143 -2.14 -8.60 -9.51
C GLY A 143 -0.92 -9.53 -9.65
N THR A 144 0.28 -9.01 -9.46
CA THR A 144 1.53 -9.78 -9.36
C THR A 144 1.47 -10.81 -8.23
N GLU A 145 0.75 -10.52 -7.16
CA GLU A 145 0.61 -11.40 -6.00
C GLU A 145 -0.12 -12.70 -6.38
N ALA A 146 -1.13 -12.61 -7.25
CA ALA A 146 -1.85 -13.79 -7.74
C ALA A 146 -0.94 -14.69 -8.59
N LEU A 147 -0.01 -14.10 -9.35
CA LEU A 147 0.94 -14.83 -10.19
C LEU A 147 2.06 -15.48 -9.34
N PHE A 148 2.60 -14.73 -8.38
CA PHE A 148 3.69 -15.19 -7.51
C PHE A 148 3.17 -16.09 -6.37
N GLY A 149 1.86 -16.09 -6.12
CA GLY A 149 1.20 -16.98 -5.17
C GLY A 149 0.58 -18.24 -5.79
N VAL A 150 0.81 -18.52 -7.08
CA VAL A 150 0.26 -19.74 -7.70
C VAL A 150 0.87 -20.98 -7.06
N GLY A 151 0.01 -21.81 -6.45
CA GLY A 151 0.41 -23.07 -5.86
C GLY A 151 0.98 -24.04 -6.89
N GLY A 152 2.16 -24.59 -6.62
CA GLY A 152 2.88 -25.50 -7.52
C GLY A 152 4.00 -24.85 -8.33
N VAL A 153 4.26 -23.55 -8.14
CA VAL A 153 5.49 -22.88 -8.54
C VAL A 153 6.26 -22.54 -7.25
N ASP A 154 7.49 -23.04 -7.10
CA ASP A 154 8.29 -22.79 -5.89
C ASP A 154 9.08 -21.49 -6.05
N LEU A 155 8.63 -20.43 -5.38
CA LEU A 155 9.33 -19.14 -5.35
C LEU A 155 10.04 -18.87 -4.02
N SER A 156 10.15 -19.87 -3.13
CA SER A 156 10.70 -19.71 -1.77
C SER A 156 12.15 -19.24 -1.74
N VAL A 157 12.89 -19.40 -2.85
CA VAL A 157 14.24 -18.86 -3.01
C VAL A 157 14.28 -17.33 -2.91
N LEU A 158 13.23 -16.64 -3.35
CA LEU A 158 13.12 -15.18 -3.30
C LEU A 158 12.96 -14.64 -1.87
N ASP A 159 12.56 -15.51 -0.93
CA ASP A 159 12.38 -15.16 0.48
C ASP A 159 13.64 -15.45 1.32
N LYS A 160 14.71 -16.00 0.72
CA LYS A 160 15.96 -16.30 1.43
C LYS A 160 16.73 -15.00 1.66
N PRO A 161 17.07 -14.67 2.91
CA PRO A 161 17.92 -13.51 3.18
C PRO A 161 19.32 -13.72 2.59
N VAL A 162 19.88 -12.65 2.04
CA VAL A 162 21.26 -12.61 1.53
C VAL A 162 22.23 -13.13 2.59
N PRO A 163 23.09 -14.11 2.30
CA PRO A 163 24.19 -14.46 3.18
C PRO A 163 25.16 -13.28 3.25
N ASN A 164 25.02 -12.41 4.25
CA ASN A 164 25.98 -11.34 4.48
C ASN A 164 27.33 -11.93 4.86
N ASP A 165 28.31 -11.75 3.97
CA ASP A 165 29.71 -12.01 4.22
C ASP A 165 30.23 -10.98 5.26
N LYS A 166 30.77 -11.50 6.36
CA LYS A 166 31.66 -10.86 7.35
C LYS A 166 31.12 -9.66 8.16
N PHE A 167 30.48 -9.98 9.29
CA PHE A 167 30.70 -9.21 10.52
C PHE A 167 31.38 -10.09 11.58
N ILE A 168 32.63 -9.75 11.90
CA ILE A 168 33.45 -10.39 12.93
C ILE A 168 32.89 -10.01 14.30
N GLY A 169 32.62 -11.00 15.15
CA GLY A 169 32.19 -10.74 16.53
C GLY A 169 31.78 -11.99 17.29
N THR A 170 32.65 -13.00 17.35
CA THR A 170 32.52 -14.14 18.26
C THR A 170 32.55 -13.68 19.71
N VAL A 171 31.56 -14.10 20.51
CA VAL A 171 31.74 -14.36 21.95
C VAL A 171 31.15 -15.75 22.24
N PRO A 172 31.91 -16.67 22.86
CA PRO A 172 31.56 -18.09 22.93
C PRO A 172 30.71 -18.41 24.17
N ALA A 173 29.73 -19.31 24.00
CA ALA A 173 29.17 -20.06 25.11
C ALA A 173 29.78 -21.48 25.12
N LYS A 174 30.73 -21.68 26.04
CA LYS A 174 31.04 -22.98 26.66
C LYS A 174 29.90 -23.30 27.65
N ASP A 175 29.52 -24.53 28.00
CA ASP A 175 29.92 -25.90 27.68
C ASP A 175 29.02 -26.82 28.56
N ASN A 176 28.89 -28.09 28.16
CA ASN A 176 28.43 -29.28 28.90
C ASN A 176 26.93 -29.40 29.21
N GLY A 177 26.26 -30.52 28.95
CA GLY A 177 26.71 -31.82 28.45
C GLY A 177 25.60 -32.87 28.60
N GLU A 178 25.65 -33.85 27.69
CA GLU A 178 25.22 -35.25 27.80
C GLU A 178 23.75 -35.65 28.10
N GLY A 179 23.29 -36.61 27.29
CA GLY A 179 22.37 -37.67 27.75
C GLY A 179 21.20 -37.95 26.83
N GLY A 180 21.35 -38.92 25.92
CA GLY A 180 20.27 -39.39 25.05
C GLY A 180 19.21 -40.24 25.76
N GLY A 181 18.10 -40.49 25.05
CA GLY A 181 17.11 -41.51 25.42
C GLY A 181 15.77 -41.31 24.71
N GLU A 182 15.44 -42.22 23.80
CA GLU A 182 14.10 -42.41 23.24
C GLU A 182 13.08 -42.83 24.31
N GLY A 183 11.81 -42.43 24.13
CA GLY A 183 10.69 -43.01 24.86
C GLY A 183 9.43 -42.17 24.76
N GLY A 184 8.49 -42.58 23.91
CA GLY A 184 7.19 -41.93 23.78
C GLY A 184 6.30 -42.14 25.01
N GLN A 185 5.45 -41.14 25.29
CA GLN A 185 4.20 -41.28 26.04
C GLN A 185 3.30 -40.05 25.78
N ASN A 186 2.01 -40.31 25.65
CA ASN A 186 0.93 -39.37 25.38
C ASN A 186 0.92 -38.17 26.34
N GLU A 187 0.87 -36.95 25.80
CA GLU A 187 0.47 -35.75 26.54
C GLU A 187 -0.86 -35.22 26.00
N THR A 188 -1.88 -35.31 26.86
CA THR A 188 -3.13 -34.58 26.80
C THR A 188 -2.85 -33.07 26.71
N GLU A 189 -3.33 -32.45 25.63
CA GLU A 189 -3.30 -31.00 25.40
C GLU A 189 -3.98 -30.25 26.57
N PRO A 190 -3.29 -29.32 27.27
CA PRO A 190 -3.92 -28.49 28.28
C PRO A 190 -4.82 -27.45 27.61
N GLN A 191 -6.14 -27.56 27.78
CA GLN A 191 -7.06 -26.45 27.50
C GLN A 191 -6.74 -25.28 28.45
N VAL A 192 -5.99 -24.29 27.94
CA VAL A 192 -5.85 -23.00 28.59
C VAL A 192 -7.19 -22.28 28.47
N THR A 193 -7.99 -22.36 29.54
CA THR A 193 -9.23 -21.56 29.65
C THR A 193 -8.82 -20.13 30.00
N GLN A 194 -8.67 -19.28 28.99
CA GLN A 194 -8.44 -17.84 29.22
C GLN A 194 -9.70 -17.21 29.84
N PRO A 195 -9.57 -16.25 30.78
CA PRO A 195 -10.70 -15.48 31.29
C PRO A 195 -11.35 -14.75 30.11
N GLN A 196 -12.62 -15.01 29.85
CA GLN A 196 -13.36 -14.35 28.78
C GLN A 196 -13.52 -12.87 29.13
N PRO A 197 -12.97 -11.93 28.35
CA PRO A 197 -13.16 -10.51 28.64
C PRO A 197 -14.64 -10.16 28.56
N ALA A 198 -15.04 -9.17 29.35
CA ALA A 198 -16.41 -8.69 29.39
C ALA A 198 -16.90 -8.40 27.95
N ALA A 199 -18.05 -8.97 27.57
CA ALA A 199 -18.61 -8.78 26.25
C ALA A 199 -18.82 -7.27 26.00
N LEU A 200 -18.05 -6.70 25.06
CA LEU A 200 -18.19 -5.30 24.68
C LEU A 200 -19.55 -5.10 24.01
N ASN A 201 -20.30 -4.09 24.44
CA ASN A 201 -21.55 -3.69 23.80
C ASN A 201 -21.30 -2.46 22.93
N LEU A 202 -21.68 -2.49 21.66
CA LEU A 202 -21.52 -1.36 20.74
C LEU A 202 -22.76 -0.47 20.74
N VAL A 203 -22.55 0.83 20.96
CA VAL A 203 -23.58 1.87 20.90
C VAL A 203 -23.28 2.85 19.76
N LYS A 204 -24.33 3.38 19.13
CA LYS A 204 -24.17 4.37 18.07
C LYS A 204 -23.73 5.70 18.66
N TYR A 205 -22.59 6.21 18.20
CA TYR A 205 -22.20 7.60 18.35
C TYR A 205 -22.67 8.39 17.12
N ASP A 206 -23.38 9.48 17.35
CA ASP A 206 -23.85 10.39 16.31
C ASP A 206 -23.08 11.71 16.39
N GLY A 207 -22.20 11.94 15.42
CA GLY A 207 -21.41 13.16 15.28
C GLY A 207 -22.06 14.20 14.37
N GLY A 208 -23.34 14.04 14.02
CA GLY A 208 -24.09 14.93 13.15
C GLY A 208 -23.89 14.63 11.67
N TYR A 209 -22.69 14.84 11.14
CA TYR A 209 -22.38 14.56 9.72
C TYR A 209 -21.76 13.18 9.49
N PHE A 210 -21.41 12.48 10.58
CA PHE A 210 -20.95 11.10 10.58
C PHE A 210 -21.56 10.33 11.76
N SER A 211 -21.55 9.01 11.66
CA SER A 211 -21.84 8.11 12.78
C SER A 211 -20.86 6.95 12.81
N VAL A 212 -20.63 6.42 14.01
CA VAL A 212 -19.77 5.25 14.24
C VAL A 212 -20.29 4.48 15.45
N MET A 213 -20.20 3.16 15.43
CA MET A 213 -20.48 2.30 16.57
C MET A 213 -19.24 2.22 17.45
N LEU A 214 -19.37 2.50 18.74
CA LEU A 214 -18.26 2.44 19.72
C LEU A 214 -18.66 1.58 20.90
N PRO A 215 -17.72 0.93 21.59
CA PRO A 215 -18.04 0.29 22.85
C PRO A 215 -18.59 1.30 23.85
N GLU A 216 -19.57 0.85 24.63
CA GLU A 216 -20.29 1.71 25.56
C GLU A 216 -19.33 2.42 26.54
N GLY A 217 -19.52 3.73 26.72
CA GLY A 217 -18.70 4.55 27.61
C GLY A 217 -17.37 5.05 27.04
N TRP A 218 -16.97 4.60 25.84
CA TRP A 218 -15.75 5.07 25.20
C TRP A 218 -15.77 6.56 24.90
N ARG A 219 -14.59 7.17 24.84
CA ARG A 219 -14.38 8.55 24.40
C ARG A 219 -13.97 8.54 22.94
N ILE A 220 -14.32 9.61 22.22
CA ILE A 220 -13.93 9.83 20.83
C ILE A 220 -13.43 11.26 20.65
N GLN A 221 -12.39 11.40 19.84
CA GLN A 221 -11.88 12.67 19.31
C GLN A 221 -11.86 12.58 17.79
N THR A 222 -12.31 13.64 17.11
CA THR A 222 -12.32 13.74 15.64
C THR A 222 -11.38 14.83 15.15
N MET A 223 -10.91 14.70 13.91
CA MET A 223 -10.12 15.71 13.22
C MET A 223 -10.52 15.81 11.75
N GLY A 224 -10.08 16.90 11.12
CA GLY A 224 -10.16 17.07 9.68
C GLY A 224 -11.58 17.07 9.12
N GLN A 225 -11.68 17.21 7.81
CA GLN A 225 -12.93 17.21 7.06
C GLN A 225 -12.72 16.54 5.71
N TYR A 226 -13.81 16.07 5.10
CA TYR A 226 -13.80 15.39 3.81
C TYR A 226 -12.76 14.27 3.79
N THR A 227 -11.75 14.36 2.91
CA THR A 227 -10.70 13.35 2.76
C THR A 227 -9.74 13.27 3.96
N THR A 228 -9.61 14.35 4.73
CA THR A 228 -8.74 14.40 5.93
C THR A 228 -9.49 14.03 7.21
N PHE A 229 -10.76 13.65 7.12
CA PHE A 229 -11.51 13.23 8.30
C PHE A 229 -10.84 12.02 8.97
N GLY A 230 -10.74 12.10 10.28
CA GLY A 230 -10.28 10.99 11.10
C GLY A 230 -10.89 11.01 12.50
N PHE A 231 -10.82 9.88 13.18
CA PHE A 231 -11.18 9.77 14.57
C PHE A 231 -10.22 8.84 15.33
N ARG A 232 -10.15 9.09 16.64
CA ARG A 232 -9.50 8.24 17.64
C ARG A 232 -10.52 8.00 18.74
N ALA A 233 -10.72 6.76 19.16
CA ALA A 233 -11.61 6.42 20.25
C ALA A 233 -10.94 5.42 21.21
N TRP A 234 -11.20 5.55 22.51
CA TRP A 234 -10.53 4.77 23.55
C TRP A 234 -11.42 4.53 24.76
N ASP A 235 -11.10 3.49 25.53
CA ASP A 235 -11.68 3.28 26.85
C ASP A 235 -11.07 4.29 27.85
N PRO A 236 -11.86 5.20 28.47
CA PRO A 236 -11.33 6.14 29.45
C PRO A 236 -10.76 5.47 30.72
N ASN A 237 -11.16 4.24 31.03
CA ASN A 237 -10.68 3.50 32.20
C ASN A 237 -9.43 2.66 31.90
N ASN A 238 -9.18 2.31 30.64
CA ASN A 238 -8.00 1.59 30.21
C ASN A 238 -7.53 2.06 28.84
N ARG A 239 -6.49 2.91 28.82
CA ARG A 239 -5.96 3.53 27.60
C ARG A 239 -5.28 2.55 26.64
N ASN A 240 -5.13 1.29 27.01
CA ASN A 240 -4.59 0.25 26.13
C ASN A 240 -5.65 -0.33 25.19
N PHE A 241 -6.94 -0.02 25.41
CA PHE A 241 -7.99 -0.27 24.44
C PHE A 241 -8.23 0.99 23.62
N GLU A 242 -7.92 0.91 22.33
CA GLU A 242 -7.97 2.05 21.44
C GLU A 242 -8.28 1.62 20.01
N ILE A 243 -9.07 2.43 19.31
CA ILE A 243 -9.31 2.30 17.88
C ILE A 243 -9.12 3.65 17.18
N PHE A 244 -8.73 3.63 15.91
CA PHE A 244 -8.61 4.86 15.13
C PHE A 244 -8.84 4.63 13.62
N TYR A 245 -9.18 5.72 12.95
CA TYR A 245 -9.34 5.84 11.50
C TYR A 245 -8.81 7.19 11.04
N TYR A 246 -8.00 7.21 9.99
CA TYR A 246 -7.56 8.42 9.29
C TYR A 246 -7.76 8.23 7.79
N GLY A 247 -8.65 9.01 7.18
CA GLY A 247 -8.96 8.90 5.76
C GLY A 247 -7.77 9.26 4.87
N ASN A 248 -7.03 10.30 5.26
CA ASN A 248 -5.80 10.75 4.62
C ASN A 248 -4.84 11.27 5.69
N LEU A 249 -3.78 10.51 5.93
CA LEU A 249 -2.70 10.85 6.85
C LEU A 249 -1.54 11.43 6.03
N SER A 250 -1.35 12.74 6.15
CA SER A 250 -0.39 13.51 5.35
C SER A 250 0.16 14.71 6.13
N PRO A 251 1.31 15.28 5.69
CA PRO A 251 2.18 14.78 4.63
C PRO A 251 3.14 13.68 5.10
N LEU A 252 3.51 12.81 4.15
CA LEU A 252 4.58 11.82 4.26
C LEU A 252 5.60 12.07 3.15
N LEU A 253 6.85 11.67 3.36
CA LEU A 253 7.91 11.73 2.36
C LEU A 253 8.25 10.34 1.85
N LYS A 254 8.63 10.25 0.58
CA LYS A 254 8.92 8.98 -0.11
C LYS A 254 10.34 8.46 0.17
N SER A 255 11.21 9.27 0.79
CA SER A 255 12.57 8.90 1.14
C SER A 255 13.18 9.84 2.19
N HIS A 256 14.21 9.35 2.89
CA HIS A 256 15.00 10.18 3.80
C HIS A 256 15.80 11.26 3.06
N ASP A 257 16.20 11.02 1.81
CA ASP A 257 16.85 12.04 0.98
C ASP A 257 15.91 13.22 0.70
N ALA A 258 14.63 12.95 0.44
CA ALA A 258 13.63 14.01 0.28
C ALA A 258 13.50 14.84 1.57
N LYS A 259 13.54 14.18 2.73
CA LYS A 259 13.51 14.86 4.04
C LYS A 259 14.71 15.77 4.25
N ALA A 260 15.90 15.27 3.94
CA ALA A 260 17.14 16.05 4.01
C ALA A 260 17.10 17.26 3.07
N ASN A 261 16.61 17.08 1.84
CA ASN A 261 16.47 18.15 0.86
C ASN A 261 15.46 19.22 1.30
N TRP A 262 14.31 18.83 1.87
CA TRP A 262 13.36 19.79 2.43
C TRP A 262 13.95 20.57 3.61
N ALA A 263 14.70 19.92 4.50
CA ALA A 263 15.40 20.59 5.59
C ALA A 263 16.45 21.59 5.05
N ASN A 264 17.25 21.19 4.06
CA ASN A 264 18.24 22.05 3.40
C ASN A 264 17.59 23.23 2.69
N TYR A 265 16.45 23.03 2.02
CA TYR A 265 15.69 24.08 1.35
C TYR A 265 15.26 25.16 2.34
N ILE A 266 14.72 24.78 3.51
CA ILE A 266 14.31 25.75 4.51
C ILE A 266 15.52 26.47 5.13
N ASN A 267 16.61 25.75 5.41
CA ASN A 267 17.82 26.36 5.99
C ASN A 267 18.47 27.41 5.07
N GLN A 268 18.21 27.33 3.76
CA GLN A 268 18.68 28.29 2.76
C GLN A 268 17.69 29.44 2.50
N GLY A 269 16.66 29.60 3.34
CA GLY A 269 15.68 30.67 3.18
C GLY A 269 14.53 30.32 2.23
N GLY A 270 14.24 29.04 2.04
CA GLY A 270 13.02 28.58 1.38
C GLY A 270 11.75 29.13 2.04
N TYR A 271 10.61 29.05 1.34
CA TYR A 271 9.38 29.64 1.86
C TYR A 271 8.93 28.97 3.18
N PRO A 272 8.43 29.72 4.18
CA PRO A 272 8.16 29.19 5.52
C PRO A 272 7.25 27.96 5.57
N ASN A 273 6.23 27.90 4.71
CA ASN A 273 5.24 26.81 4.72
C ASN A 273 5.83 25.43 4.32
N ALA A 274 6.97 25.39 3.62
CA ALA A 274 7.64 24.12 3.32
C ALA A 274 8.29 23.46 4.54
N ARG A 275 8.33 24.15 5.70
CA ARG A 275 8.79 23.55 6.96
C ARG A 275 7.97 22.32 7.35
N LEU A 276 6.68 22.31 7.01
CA LEU A 276 5.81 21.14 7.20
C LEU A 276 6.40 19.89 6.53
N TYR A 277 6.94 20.01 5.32
CA TYR A 277 7.54 18.89 4.60
C TYR A 277 8.90 18.49 5.18
N ALA A 278 9.68 19.44 5.69
CA ALA A 278 10.95 19.13 6.37
C ALA A 278 10.73 18.34 7.68
N ASP A 279 9.63 18.61 8.38
CA ASP A 279 9.27 17.93 9.61
C ASP A 279 8.59 16.57 9.35
N ALA A 280 7.95 16.40 8.18
CA ALA A 280 7.23 15.20 7.81
C ALA A 280 8.12 13.93 7.87
N PRO A 281 7.57 12.78 8.31
CA PRO A 281 8.31 11.52 8.31
C PRO A 281 8.48 10.95 6.91
N ALA A 282 9.53 10.16 6.73
CA ALA A 282 9.78 9.42 5.50
C ALA A 282 9.34 7.97 5.69
N ILE A 283 8.74 7.38 4.65
CA ILE A 283 8.23 6.01 4.66
C ILE A 283 8.77 5.25 3.45
N ASP A 284 8.69 3.91 3.51
CA ASP A 284 8.81 3.08 2.32
C ASP A 284 7.44 3.01 1.63
N ILE A 285 7.34 3.59 0.43
CA ILE A 285 6.08 3.64 -0.32
C ILE A 285 5.64 2.29 -0.87
N TYR A 286 6.52 1.28 -0.87
CA TYR A 286 6.23 -0.08 -1.29
C TYR A 286 5.86 -1.00 -0.12
N ASP A 287 6.10 -0.56 1.12
CA ASP A 287 5.65 -1.21 2.34
C ASP A 287 4.68 -0.31 3.12
N ALA A 288 3.38 -0.54 2.95
CA ALA A 288 2.36 0.20 3.68
C ALA A 288 2.47 0.04 5.22
N GLY A 289 3.10 -1.03 5.71
CA GLY A 289 3.38 -1.23 7.12
C GLY A 289 4.39 -0.23 7.69
N SER A 290 5.26 0.33 6.85
CA SER A 290 6.28 1.31 7.26
C SER A 290 5.69 2.56 7.92
N VAL A 291 4.44 2.93 7.58
CA VAL A 291 3.74 4.07 8.17
C VAL A 291 3.60 3.93 9.69
N PHE A 292 3.40 2.71 10.20
CA PHE A 292 3.15 2.49 11.63
C PHE A 292 4.39 2.71 12.50
N TYR A 293 5.58 2.50 11.94
CA TYR A 293 6.84 2.85 12.62
C TYR A 293 7.01 4.36 12.79
N GLU A 294 6.37 5.16 11.92
CA GLU A 294 6.45 6.62 11.93
C GLU A 294 5.38 7.30 12.80
N PHE A 295 4.52 6.56 13.50
CA PHE A 295 3.45 7.14 14.34
C PHE A 295 3.97 8.04 15.47
N HIS A 296 5.19 7.81 15.97
CA HIS A 296 5.79 8.74 16.91
C HIS A 296 6.06 10.11 16.25
N ALA A 297 6.76 10.11 15.10
CA ALA A 297 7.08 11.33 14.36
C ALA A 297 5.83 12.04 13.83
N LEU A 298 4.82 11.27 13.40
CA LEU A 298 3.50 11.80 13.02
C LEU A 298 2.78 12.45 14.20
N GLY A 299 2.94 11.92 15.41
CA GLY A 299 2.40 12.51 16.64
C GLY A 299 3.03 13.87 16.94
N GLU A 300 4.36 13.97 16.86
CA GLU A 300 5.08 15.24 17.01
C GLU A 300 4.67 16.25 15.93
N LEU A 301 4.48 15.79 14.69
CA LEU A 301 3.98 16.61 13.59
C LEU A 301 2.57 17.13 13.88
N ALA A 302 1.67 16.25 14.31
CA ALA A 302 0.30 16.60 14.66
C ALA A 302 0.25 17.62 15.81
N GLU A 303 0.99 17.38 16.90
CA GLU A 303 1.09 18.31 18.04
C GLU A 303 1.58 19.70 17.62
N LYS A 304 2.46 19.77 16.62
CA LYS A 304 3.01 21.04 16.11
C LYS A 304 2.07 21.80 15.18
N TYR A 305 1.32 21.10 14.32
CA TYR A 305 0.57 21.72 13.21
C TYR A 305 -0.95 21.64 13.36
N VAL A 306 -1.47 20.80 14.25
CA VAL A 306 -2.90 20.58 14.46
C VAL A 306 -3.22 20.74 15.96
N PRO A 307 -3.61 21.94 16.40
CA PRO A 307 -3.91 22.20 17.81
C PRO A 307 -4.94 21.22 18.38
N ASP A 308 -4.72 20.84 19.64
CA ASP A 308 -5.62 19.99 20.43
C ASP A 308 -5.87 18.58 19.87
N PHE A 309 -5.09 18.13 18.89
CA PHE A 309 -5.21 16.81 18.30
C PHE A 309 -4.04 15.89 18.67
N SER A 310 -4.33 14.61 18.86
CA SER A 310 -3.33 13.58 19.11
C SER A 310 -3.65 12.30 18.35
N ILE A 311 -2.63 11.68 17.79
CA ILE A 311 -2.74 10.33 17.22
C ILE A 311 -2.32 9.28 18.27
N PRO A 312 -2.70 8.00 18.09
CA PRO A 312 -2.21 6.90 18.90
C PRO A 312 -0.69 6.89 19.01
N ARG A 313 -0.17 6.61 20.20
CA ARG A 313 1.26 6.40 20.41
C ARG A 313 1.56 4.90 20.26
N LEU A 314 2.17 4.51 19.15
CA LEU A 314 2.57 3.13 18.88
C LEU A 314 4.01 2.91 19.39
N GLN A 315 4.17 2.74 20.70
CA GLN A 315 5.51 2.57 21.29
C GLN A 315 6.04 1.16 21.04
N ASN A 316 7.34 1.03 20.73
CA ASN A 316 7.98 -0.26 20.47
C ASN A 316 7.20 -1.13 19.47
N PHE A 317 6.68 -0.50 18.42
CA PHE A 317 5.92 -1.17 17.37
C PHE A 317 6.81 -2.22 16.67
N MET A 318 6.30 -3.44 16.55
CA MET A 318 6.97 -4.54 15.88
C MET A 318 5.97 -5.35 15.08
N THR A 319 6.16 -5.38 13.76
CA THR A 319 5.38 -6.24 12.88
C THR A 319 5.56 -7.71 13.27
N ILE A 320 4.46 -8.41 13.49
CA ILE A 320 4.42 -9.86 13.70
C ILE A 320 4.11 -10.55 12.37
N ASP A 321 3.12 -10.04 11.65
CA ASP A 321 2.70 -10.58 10.36
C ASP A 321 2.07 -9.49 9.49
N THR A 322 2.14 -9.68 8.17
CA THR A 322 1.56 -8.79 7.17
C THR A 322 0.76 -9.59 6.16
N LEU A 323 -0.51 -9.26 6.01
CA LEU A 323 -1.40 -9.85 5.03
C LEU A 323 -1.67 -8.85 3.90
N PRO A 324 -1.72 -9.33 2.63
CA PRO A 324 -2.15 -8.50 1.52
C PRO A 324 -3.55 -7.95 1.78
N LEU A 325 -3.72 -6.65 1.52
CA LEU A 325 -5.02 -5.99 1.57
C LEU A 325 -5.37 -5.57 0.14
N GLN A 326 -6.58 -5.91 -0.32
CA GLN A 326 -7.12 -5.34 -1.56
C GLN A 326 -8.32 -4.49 -1.21
N THR A 327 -8.11 -3.17 -1.19
CA THR A 327 -9.22 -2.23 -1.04
C THR A 327 -9.57 -1.64 -2.41
N PRO A 328 -10.69 -0.91 -2.50
CA PRO A 328 -10.97 -0.15 -3.71
C PRO A 328 -9.93 0.94 -4.04
N TYR A 329 -9.02 1.26 -3.11
CA TYR A 329 -7.91 2.19 -3.32
C TYR A 329 -6.73 1.56 -4.09
N ALA A 330 -6.70 0.26 -4.33
CA ALA A 330 -5.59 -0.43 -5.00
C ALA A 330 -5.16 0.23 -6.33
N SER A 331 -6.12 0.81 -7.08
CA SER A 331 -5.83 1.47 -8.36
C SER A 331 -5.10 2.82 -8.25
N VAL A 332 -5.13 3.42 -7.05
CA VAL A 332 -4.51 4.71 -6.75
C VAL A 332 -3.41 4.59 -5.70
N CYS A 333 -3.04 3.37 -5.29
CA CYS A 333 -2.05 3.13 -4.25
C CYS A 333 -0.82 2.39 -4.75
N THR A 334 0.34 2.68 -4.16
CA THR A 334 1.60 1.95 -4.43
C THR A 334 1.74 0.69 -3.59
N SER A 335 1.15 0.68 -2.40
CA SER A 335 1.17 -0.46 -1.48
C SER A 335 -0.06 -0.41 -0.56
N GLU A 336 -0.57 -1.58 -0.19
CA GLU A 336 -1.65 -1.74 0.79
C GLU A 336 -1.34 -2.96 1.67
N ALA A 337 -1.58 -2.82 2.97
CA ALA A 337 -1.31 -3.91 3.91
C ALA A 337 -2.30 -3.93 5.06
N LEU A 338 -2.61 -5.14 5.51
CA LEU A 338 -3.11 -5.40 6.85
C LEU A 338 -1.94 -5.90 7.68
N VAL A 339 -1.64 -5.20 8.76
CA VAL A 339 -0.50 -5.49 9.64
C VAL A 339 -1.00 -5.97 10.98
N PHE A 340 -0.50 -7.13 11.42
CA PHE A 340 -0.61 -7.57 12.80
C PHE A 340 0.71 -7.28 13.51
N ALA A 341 0.66 -6.59 14.65
CA ALA A 341 1.86 -6.12 15.33
C ALA A 341 1.74 -6.20 16.85
N GLY A 342 2.90 -6.34 17.50
CA GLY A 342 3.07 -6.07 18.92
C GLY A 342 3.45 -4.61 19.14
N LEU A 343 3.04 -4.06 20.27
CA LEU A 343 3.39 -2.71 20.71
C LEU A 343 3.27 -2.60 22.23
N GLN A 344 3.80 -1.51 22.78
CA GLN A 344 3.55 -1.13 24.17
C GLN A 344 2.46 -0.08 24.24
N GLY A 345 1.50 -0.32 25.13
CA GLY A 345 0.48 0.63 25.53
C GLY A 345 1.09 1.85 26.25
N GLN A 346 0.27 2.87 26.50
CA GLN A 346 0.75 4.12 27.10
C GLN A 346 1.28 3.95 28.53
N ASP A 347 0.84 2.92 29.23
CA ASP A 347 1.29 2.56 30.58
C ASP A 347 2.45 1.54 30.57
N GLY A 348 2.97 1.18 29.38
CA GLY A 348 4.03 0.20 29.20
C GLY A 348 3.55 -1.26 29.10
N ALA A 349 2.24 -1.53 29.19
CA ALA A 349 1.72 -2.88 29.04
C ALA A 349 1.92 -3.43 27.62
N ALA A 350 2.11 -4.74 27.49
CA ALA A 350 2.19 -5.40 26.20
C ALA A 350 0.80 -5.44 25.52
N CYS A 351 0.73 -4.91 24.31
CA CYS A 351 -0.46 -4.84 23.50
C CYS A 351 -0.22 -5.53 22.16
N HIS A 352 -1.32 -6.01 21.58
CA HIS A 352 -1.37 -6.38 20.18
C HIS A 352 -2.22 -5.37 19.43
N GLY A 353 -1.95 -5.23 18.15
CA GLY A 353 -2.73 -4.39 17.27
C GLY A 353 -2.90 -4.98 15.87
N LYS A 354 -4.06 -4.68 15.27
CA LYS A 354 -4.32 -4.90 13.85
C LYS A 354 -4.51 -3.56 13.18
N PHE A 355 -3.78 -3.36 12.10
CA PHE A 355 -3.70 -2.08 11.41
C PHE A 355 -3.89 -2.23 9.91
N THR A 356 -4.36 -1.18 9.24
CA THR A 356 -4.40 -1.12 7.77
C THR A 356 -3.89 0.21 7.28
N ALA A 357 -3.19 0.23 6.15
CA ALA A 357 -2.81 1.46 5.45
C ALA A 357 -2.73 1.22 3.94
N SER A 358 -2.99 2.27 3.18
CA SER A 358 -2.92 2.28 1.72
C SER A 358 -2.09 3.48 1.24
N ILE A 359 -0.88 3.28 0.72
CA ILE A 359 0.01 4.38 0.34
C ILE A 359 -0.44 5.01 -0.95
N TRP A 360 -0.74 6.30 -0.95
CA TRP A 360 -1.21 7.01 -2.14
C TRP A 360 -0.11 7.10 -3.21
N SER A 361 -0.44 6.71 -4.44
CA SER A 361 0.41 6.93 -5.61
C SER A 361 0.32 8.37 -6.07
N THR A 362 1.36 9.14 -5.76
CA THR A 362 1.49 10.55 -6.15
C THR A 362 2.52 10.71 -7.26
N GLN A 363 2.23 11.57 -8.23
CA GLN A 363 3.16 11.91 -9.30
C GLN A 363 4.46 12.46 -8.70
N GLY A 364 5.61 12.01 -9.21
CA GLY A 364 6.91 12.47 -8.71
C GLY A 364 7.25 13.90 -9.13
N TYR A 365 8.00 14.60 -8.30
CA TYR A 365 8.65 15.86 -8.62
C TYR A 365 10.12 15.76 -8.23
N TYR A 366 11.00 15.60 -9.22
CA TYR A 366 12.40 15.24 -8.99
C TYR A 366 13.30 16.48 -8.96
N ILE A 367 14.10 16.61 -7.90
CA ILE A 367 15.26 17.50 -7.86
C ILE A 367 16.51 16.62 -7.83
N GLY A 368 17.27 16.60 -8.92
CA GLY A 368 18.26 15.56 -9.14
C GLY A 368 17.57 14.18 -9.26
N ASN A 369 18.06 13.19 -8.52
CA ASN A 369 17.48 11.84 -8.49
C ASN A 369 16.53 11.59 -7.30
N VAL A 370 16.14 12.65 -6.57
CA VAL A 370 15.30 12.54 -5.37
C VAL A 370 13.90 13.05 -5.68
N ASP A 371 12.89 12.21 -5.46
CA ASP A 371 11.48 12.61 -5.54
C ASP A 371 11.11 13.45 -4.32
N MET A 372 10.88 14.73 -4.55
CA MET A 372 10.55 15.74 -3.56
C MET A 372 9.04 15.87 -3.33
N MET A 373 8.19 15.22 -4.16
CA MET A 373 6.74 15.31 -4.00
C MET A 373 6.29 14.55 -2.74
N PRO A 374 5.64 15.22 -1.78
CA PRO A 374 5.03 14.55 -0.63
C PRO A 374 3.97 13.55 -1.06
N THR A 375 3.75 12.54 -0.24
CA THR A 375 2.68 11.55 -0.38
C THR A 375 1.79 11.50 0.86
N ALA A 376 0.84 10.58 0.89
CA ALA A 376 -0.05 10.32 2.00
C ALA A 376 -0.32 8.83 2.18
N ALA A 377 -0.74 8.43 3.38
CA ALA A 377 -1.37 7.14 3.63
C ALA A 377 -2.88 7.33 3.72
N LEU A 378 -3.63 6.56 2.93
CA LEU A 378 -5.08 6.55 2.90
C LEU A 378 -5.61 5.42 3.76
N ASN A 379 -6.85 5.59 4.25
CA ASN A 379 -7.59 4.55 4.99
C ASN A 379 -6.75 3.90 6.11
N VAL A 380 -6.04 4.74 6.87
CA VAL A 380 -5.17 4.28 7.95
C VAL A 380 -6.05 3.92 9.14
N THR A 381 -6.07 2.65 9.54
CA THR A 381 -6.87 2.19 10.67
C THR A 381 -6.03 1.43 11.68
N GLY A 382 -6.50 1.37 12.92
CA GLY A 382 -5.93 0.50 13.92
C GLY A 382 -6.92 0.10 15.00
N VAL A 383 -6.74 -1.12 15.48
CA VAL A 383 -7.40 -1.70 16.65
C VAL A 383 -6.29 -2.16 17.58
N ILE A 384 -6.27 -1.65 18.81
CA ILE A 384 -5.26 -1.93 19.83
C ILE A 384 -5.97 -2.42 21.09
N ALA A 385 -5.45 -3.49 21.68
CA ALA A 385 -5.88 -4.00 22.97
C ALA A 385 -4.70 -4.68 23.70
N PRO A 386 -4.78 -4.87 25.03
CA PRO A 386 -3.83 -5.68 25.76
C PRO A 386 -3.65 -7.05 25.10
N GLN A 387 -2.42 -7.55 25.06
CA GLN A 387 -2.06 -8.80 24.38
C GLN A 387 -2.94 -9.99 24.82
N THR A 388 -3.29 -10.05 26.10
CA THR A 388 -4.12 -11.10 26.70
C THR A 388 -5.59 -11.05 26.28
N ASP A 389 -6.09 -9.87 25.92
CA ASP A 389 -7.51 -9.65 25.59
C ASP A 389 -7.74 -9.57 24.08
N PHE A 390 -6.68 -9.30 23.30
CA PHE A 390 -6.76 -8.92 21.90
C PHE A 390 -7.64 -9.86 21.05
N LEU A 391 -7.39 -11.17 21.10
CA LEU A 391 -8.15 -12.14 20.28
C LEU A 391 -9.65 -12.14 20.58
N ALA A 392 -10.05 -11.82 21.80
CA ALA A 392 -11.45 -11.81 22.19
C ALA A 392 -12.17 -10.50 21.84
N VAL A 393 -11.45 -9.40 21.66
CA VAL A 393 -12.03 -8.07 21.36
C VAL A 393 -11.77 -7.58 19.94
N GLU A 394 -10.79 -8.14 19.23
CA GLU A 394 -10.35 -7.65 17.92
C GLU A 394 -11.51 -7.57 16.92
N GLY A 395 -12.38 -8.58 16.89
CA GLY A 395 -13.46 -8.65 15.90
C GLY A 395 -14.51 -7.56 16.12
N ILE A 396 -14.92 -7.33 17.37
CA ILE A 396 -15.93 -6.32 17.70
C ILE A 396 -15.38 -4.89 17.60
N LEU A 397 -14.10 -4.69 17.92
CA LEU A 397 -13.42 -3.40 17.74
C LEU A 397 -13.15 -3.10 16.26
N THR A 398 -12.88 -4.12 15.45
CA THR A 398 -12.80 -4.00 13.99
C THR A 398 -14.16 -3.57 13.42
N GLN A 399 -15.25 -4.19 13.88
CA GLN A 399 -16.60 -3.79 13.50
C GLN A 399 -16.90 -2.34 13.89
N ALA A 400 -16.44 -1.91 15.06
CA ALA A 400 -16.56 -0.51 15.50
C ALA A 400 -15.87 0.45 14.52
N VAL A 401 -14.60 0.20 14.18
CA VAL A 401 -13.85 1.04 13.20
C VAL A 401 -14.55 1.12 11.86
N PHE A 402 -14.94 -0.02 11.28
CA PHE A 402 -15.55 -0.07 9.94
C PHE A 402 -17.03 0.30 9.89
N SER A 403 -17.65 0.61 11.03
CA SER A 403 -19.02 1.12 11.07
C SER A 403 -19.14 2.62 10.77
N LEU A 404 -18.01 3.32 10.56
CA LEU A 404 -17.98 4.72 10.17
C LEU A 404 -18.84 4.94 8.91
N ALA A 405 -19.81 5.84 9.02
CA ALA A 405 -20.66 6.25 7.93
C ALA A 405 -20.82 7.76 7.93
N PHE A 406 -20.79 8.38 6.74
CA PHE A 406 -21.09 9.79 6.56
C PHE A 406 -22.53 9.99 6.06
N THR A 407 -23.08 11.15 6.36
CA THR A 407 -24.35 11.59 5.76
C THR A 407 -24.19 11.81 4.25
N VAL A 408 -25.29 11.64 3.52
CA VAL A 408 -25.31 11.88 2.06
C VAL A 408 -25.01 13.35 1.77
N GLU A 409 -25.53 14.25 2.59
CA GLU A 409 -25.33 15.70 2.49
C GLU A 409 -23.85 16.06 2.63
N TYR A 410 -23.14 15.46 3.60
CA TYR A 410 -21.71 15.69 3.78
C TYR A 410 -20.88 15.19 2.61
N ALA A 411 -21.20 14.01 2.07
CA ALA A 411 -20.54 13.49 0.87
C ALA A 411 -20.76 14.40 -0.35
N GLN A 412 -21.97 14.92 -0.53
CA GLN A 412 -22.28 15.87 -1.61
C GLN A 412 -21.54 17.20 -1.44
N GLN A 413 -21.43 17.72 -0.22
CA GLN A 413 -20.65 18.92 0.08
C GLN A 413 -19.17 18.71 -0.27
N ALA A 414 -18.60 17.54 0.05
CA ALA A 414 -17.23 17.19 -0.34
C ALA A 414 -17.03 17.25 -1.85
N SER A 415 -17.93 16.63 -2.63
CA SER A 415 -17.86 16.65 -4.09
C SER A 415 -18.03 18.05 -4.67
N LYS A 416 -18.90 18.88 -4.08
CA LYS A 416 -19.06 20.27 -4.49
C LYS A 416 -17.78 21.06 -4.22
N HIS A 417 -17.20 20.94 -3.04
CA HIS A 417 -15.97 21.62 -2.66
C HIS A 417 -14.81 21.32 -3.63
N ILE A 418 -14.66 20.05 -4.02
CA ILE A 418 -13.64 19.63 -5.00
C ILE A 418 -13.87 20.29 -6.37
N ARG A 419 -15.11 20.28 -6.88
CA ARG A 419 -15.45 20.95 -8.15
C ARG A 419 -15.18 22.45 -8.09
N ASP A 420 -15.69 23.13 -7.07
CA ASP A 420 -15.55 24.58 -6.93
C ASP A 420 -14.05 24.97 -6.91
N THR A 421 -13.22 24.18 -6.22
CA THR A 421 -11.76 24.38 -6.16
C THR A 421 -11.10 24.19 -7.53
N GLY A 422 -11.48 23.14 -8.27
CA GLY A 422 -10.97 22.89 -9.61
C GLY A 422 -11.39 23.97 -10.62
N GLU A 423 -12.65 24.40 -10.58
CA GLU A 423 -13.16 25.49 -11.42
C GLU A 423 -12.42 26.81 -11.16
N ALA A 424 -12.17 27.14 -9.88
CA ALA A 424 -11.39 28.31 -9.50
C ALA A 424 -9.95 28.25 -10.04
N ALA A 425 -9.28 27.08 -9.96
CA ALA A 425 -7.93 26.91 -10.49
C ALA A 425 -7.87 27.05 -12.02
N LEU A 426 -8.87 26.53 -12.73
CA LEU A 426 -8.98 26.70 -14.19
C LEU A 426 -9.19 28.18 -14.56
N ALA A 427 -10.05 28.88 -13.82
CA ALA A 427 -10.29 30.31 -14.02
C ALA A 427 -9.02 31.15 -13.76
N ASP A 428 -8.26 30.84 -12.70
CA ASP A 428 -6.97 31.48 -12.41
C ASP A 428 -5.95 31.24 -13.53
N ASN A 429 -5.84 30.02 -14.05
CA ASN A 429 -4.94 29.72 -15.15
C ASN A 429 -5.32 30.47 -16.44
N ALA A 430 -6.62 30.54 -16.76
CA ALA A 430 -7.10 31.32 -17.91
C ALA A 430 -6.79 32.81 -17.77
N ALA A 431 -6.94 33.38 -16.56
CA ALA A 431 -6.60 34.76 -16.27
C ALA A 431 -5.08 35.02 -16.43
N LYS A 432 -4.23 34.11 -15.95
CA LYS A 432 -2.77 34.20 -16.11
C LYS A 432 -2.34 34.11 -17.57
N GLN A 433 -2.94 33.21 -18.35
CA GLN A 433 -2.67 33.09 -19.78
C GLN A 433 -3.01 34.39 -20.51
N ALA A 434 -4.17 35.01 -20.23
CA ALA A 434 -4.55 36.28 -20.85
C ALA A 434 -3.56 37.42 -20.54
N ILE A 435 -3.02 37.47 -19.32
CA ILE A 435 -1.97 38.43 -18.94
C ILE A 435 -0.68 38.15 -19.71
N TYR A 436 -0.30 36.87 -19.83
CA TYR A 436 0.90 36.47 -20.57
C TYR A 436 0.79 36.81 -22.05
N ASP A 437 -0.34 36.50 -22.68
CA ASP A 437 -0.60 36.80 -24.10
C ASP A 437 -0.52 38.31 -24.35
N ALA A 438 -1.14 39.13 -23.50
CA ALA A 438 -1.05 40.58 -23.61
C ALA A 438 0.39 41.12 -23.43
N ALA A 439 1.17 40.51 -22.52
CA ALA A 439 2.58 40.87 -22.34
C ALA A 439 3.45 40.44 -23.53
N GLN A 440 3.16 39.28 -24.12
CA GLN A 440 3.83 38.78 -25.31
C GLN A 440 3.52 39.67 -26.52
N ASP A 441 2.27 40.07 -26.73
CA ASP A 441 1.88 40.99 -27.80
C ASP A 441 2.58 42.35 -27.66
N ALA A 442 2.67 42.88 -26.43
CA ALA A 442 3.38 44.12 -26.15
C ALA A 442 4.89 44.00 -26.40
N TRP A 443 5.49 42.85 -26.05
CA TRP A 443 6.90 42.56 -26.31
C TRP A 443 7.18 42.43 -27.81
N ASP A 444 6.35 41.69 -28.54
CA ASP A 444 6.47 41.48 -29.98
C ASP A 444 6.32 42.80 -30.75
N ALA A 445 5.46 43.72 -30.29
CA ALA A 445 5.38 45.07 -30.82
C ALA A 445 6.67 45.88 -30.55
N TYR A 446 7.19 45.84 -29.32
CA TYR A 446 8.40 46.57 -28.93
C TYR A 446 9.65 46.16 -29.70
N ILE A 447 9.83 44.88 -30.05
CA ILE A 447 11.02 44.39 -30.76
C ILE A 447 10.96 44.54 -32.28
N ARG A 448 9.78 44.90 -32.84
CA ARG A 448 9.56 45.08 -34.28
C ARG A 448 9.56 46.54 -34.72
N ASP A 449 9.48 47.47 -33.77
CA ASP A 449 9.83 48.88 -33.91
C ASP A 449 11.34 49.08 -33.73
#